data_AF-G8C3Z1-F1
#
_entry.id   AF-G8C3Z1-F1
#
_cell.length_a   1.000
_cell.length_b   1.000
_cell.length_c   1.000
_cell.angle_alpha   90.00
_cell.angle_beta   90.00
_cell.angle_gamma   90.00
#
_symmetry.space_group_name_H-M   'P 1'
#
loop_
_entity.id
_entity.type
_entity.pdbx_description
1 polymer ?
#
loop_
_entity_poly.entity_id
_entity_poly.type
_entity_poly.pdbx_seq_one_letter_code
_entity_poly.pdbx_strand_id
1 'polypeptide(L)'
;MIQWLTTIPFFEDNNGTAWHGWISAAFTMLGAVFLSIATFYHCKTVWVTKDTSGLETKFMVFSCGTATLMSISSLCSLLGKPPVEWVAIDTCFIFVNLCSLGANAYTYKKKKENIAAAQRSGMTEQEYYNRVVLPTLDLEV
;
A
#
# COMPACT_ATOMS: atom_id res chain seq x y z
N MET A 1 5.79 22.86 -30.39
CA MET A 1 4.83 22.13 -29.54
C MET A 1 5.46 20.76 -29.24
N ILE A 2 6.02 20.65 -28.03
CA ILE A 2 6.48 19.43 -27.32
C ILE A 2 7.44 18.50 -28.08
N GLN A 3 8.71 18.90 -28.14
CA GLN A 3 9.86 18.04 -28.54
C GLN A 3 10.81 17.80 -27.34
N TRP A 4 10.36 18.10 -26.12
CA TRP A 4 11.17 18.13 -24.89
C TRP A 4 10.88 17.00 -23.89
N LEU A 5 10.04 16.01 -24.24
CA LEU A 5 9.72 14.89 -23.33
C LEU A 5 10.49 13.59 -23.64
N THR A 6 11.36 13.57 -24.64
CA THR A 6 12.09 12.35 -25.07
C THR A 6 13.55 12.29 -24.64
N THR A 7 14.03 13.22 -23.81
CA THR A 7 15.41 13.21 -23.31
C THR A 7 15.42 13.38 -21.80
N ILE A 8 14.96 12.34 -21.09
CA ILE A 8 15.52 12.02 -19.78
C ILE A 8 16.68 11.05 -20.07
N PRO A 9 17.96 11.48 -19.99
CA PRO A 9 19.11 10.65 -20.35
C PRO A 9 19.46 9.62 -19.25
N PHE A 10 18.45 9.00 -18.62
CA PHE A 10 18.65 8.00 -17.58
C PHE A 10 18.69 6.55 -18.11
N PHE A 11 18.48 6.37 -19.42
CA PHE A 11 18.43 5.06 -20.07
C PHE A 11 19.27 5.05 -21.35
N GLU A 12 20.52 5.51 -21.27
CA GLU A 12 21.49 5.27 -22.34
C GLU A 12 22.32 4.04 -21.99
N ASP A 13 22.10 2.98 -22.78
CA ASP A 13 22.72 1.66 -22.66
C ASP A 13 24.24 1.77 -22.70
N ASN A 14 24.88 1.39 -21.59
CA ASN A 14 26.28 1.00 -21.53
C ASN A 14 26.34 -0.13 -20.51
N ASN A 15 27.08 -1.21 -20.80
CA ASN A 15 27.14 -2.48 -20.05
C ASN A 15 27.42 -2.37 -18.51
N GLY A 16 27.54 -1.17 -17.94
CA GLY A 16 27.49 -0.88 -16.50
C GLY A 16 26.08 -0.59 -15.92
N THR A 17 25.02 -0.46 -16.74
CA THR A 17 23.64 -0.19 -16.29
C THR A 17 22.93 -1.41 -15.72
N ALA A 18 23.29 -2.62 -16.13
CA ALA A 18 22.67 -3.86 -15.65
C ALA A 18 22.83 -4.02 -14.12
N TRP A 19 24.02 -3.77 -13.57
CA TRP A 19 24.27 -3.82 -12.13
C TRP A 19 23.45 -2.80 -11.35
N HIS A 20 23.30 -1.58 -11.88
CA HIS A 20 22.45 -0.55 -11.30
C HIS A 20 20.96 -0.96 -11.33
N GLY A 21 20.53 -1.63 -12.39
CA GLY A 21 19.18 -2.21 -12.51
C GLY A 21 18.90 -3.27 -11.45
N TRP A 22 19.83 -4.20 -11.22
CA TRP A 22 19.68 -5.26 -10.21
C TRP A 22 19.71 -4.70 -8.77
N ILE A 23 20.58 -3.73 -8.48
CA ILE A 23 20.63 -3.07 -7.18
C ILE A 23 19.31 -2.31 -6.92
N SER A 24 18.83 -1.55 -7.91
CA SER A 24 17.56 -0.83 -7.82
C SER A 24 16.38 -1.79 -7.60
N ALA A 25 16.34 -2.90 -8.35
CA ALA A 25 15.32 -3.94 -8.18
C ALA A 25 15.37 -4.57 -6.79
N ALA A 26 16.57 -4.84 -6.25
CA ALA A 26 16.75 -5.41 -4.92
C ALA A 26 16.25 -4.46 -3.82
N PHE A 27 16.61 -3.17 -3.88
CA PHE A 27 16.11 -2.16 -2.93
C PHE A 27 14.59 -1.95 -3.06
N THR A 28 14.07 -2.00 -4.28
CA THR A 28 12.63 -1.88 -4.52
C THR A 28 11.88 -3.09 -3.94
N MET A 29 12.40 -4.31 -4.13
CA MET A 29 11.85 -5.51 -3.48
C MET A 29 11.92 -5.42 -1.96
N LEU A 30 13.06 -5.01 -1.41
CA LEU A 30 13.23 -4.89 0.04
C LEU A 30 12.22 -3.88 0.62
N GLY A 31 12.10 -2.71 -0.01
CA GLY A 31 11.12 -1.69 0.35
C GLY A 31 9.68 -2.20 0.25
N ALA A 32 9.34 -2.92 -0.82
CA ALA A 32 8.02 -3.52 -1.01
C ALA A 32 7.70 -4.55 0.08
N VAL A 33 8.68 -5.37 0.50
CA VAL A 33 8.51 -6.34 1.60
C VAL A 33 8.24 -5.63 2.92
N PHE A 34 9.05 -4.63 3.29
CA PHE A 34 8.84 -3.87 4.53
C PHE A 34 7.49 -3.17 4.54
N LEU A 35 7.10 -2.55 3.42
CA LEU A 35 5.82 -1.88 3.30
C LEU A 35 4.66 -2.87 3.41
N SER A 36 4.78 -4.04 2.78
CA SER A 36 3.77 -5.11 2.85
C SER A 36 3.60 -5.64 4.27
N ILE A 37 4.71 -5.86 4.98
CA ILE A 37 4.70 -6.28 6.38
C ILE A 37 4.02 -5.21 7.24
N ALA A 38 4.39 -3.94 7.07
CA ALA A 38 3.79 -2.83 7.81
C ALA A 38 2.27 -2.75 7.56
N THR A 39 1.84 -2.79 6.29
CA THR A 39 0.42 -2.79 5.91
C THR A 39 -0.31 -3.99 6.48
N PHE A 40 0.30 -5.18 6.47
CA PHE A 40 -0.29 -6.38 7.06
C PHE A 40 -0.44 -6.26 8.57
N TYR A 41 0.57 -5.77 9.29
CA TYR A 41 0.48 -5.52 10.73
C TYR A 41 -0.61 -4.51 11.06
N HIS A 42 -0.69 -3.39 10.34
CA HIS A 42 -1.75 -2.41 10.54
C HIS A 42 -3.14 -3.00 10.30
N CYS A 43 -3.32 -3.72 9.19
CA CYS A 43 -4.58 -4.38 8.87
C CYS A 43 -4.96 -5.42 9.93
N LYS A 44 -4.01 -6.24 10.37
CA LYS A 44 -4.22 -7.24 11.43
C LYS A 44 -4.62 -6.58 12.74
N THR A 45 -3.93 -5.52 13.16
CA THR A 45 -4.28 -4.77 14.38
C THR A 45 -5.70 -4.25 14.27
N VAL A 46 -6.06 -3.58 13.17
CA VAL A 46 -7.42 -3.05 12.98
C VAL A 46 -8.47 -4.16 12.85
N TRP A 47 -8.10 -5.32 12.29
CA TRP A 47 -8.99 -6.47 12.22
C TRP A 47 -9.31 -7.01 13.61
N VAL A 48 -8.27 -7.16 14.45
CA VAL A 48 -8.36 -7.74 15.79
C VAL A 48 -8.93 -6.74 16.78
N THR A 49 -8.38 -5.54 16.89
CA THR A 49 -8.77 -4.56 17.91
C THR A 49 -9.93 -3.70 17.46
N LYS A 50 -10.19 -3.55 16.15
CA LYS A 50 -11.10 -2.54 15.57
C LYS A 50 -10.70 -1.09 15.87
N ASP A 51 -9.55 -0.85 16.50
CA ASP A 51 -9.03 0.49 16.79
C ASP A 51 -8.43 1.11 15.52
N THR A 52 -8.93 2.29 15.17
CA THR A 52 -8.42 3.09 14.05
C THR A 52 -7.97 4.48 14.47
N SER A 53 -8.01 4.80 15.76
CA SER A 53 -7.79 6.15 16.30
C SER A 53 -6.40 6.71 15.98
N GLY A 54 -5.36 5.86 16.03
CA GLY A 54 -3.99 6.25 15.72
C GLY A 54 -3.62 6.26 14.23
N LEU A 55 -4.55 5.92 13.33
CA LEU A 55 -4.28 5.90 11.90
C LEU A 55 -4.55 7.25 11.25
N GLU A 56 -3.73 7.64 10.29
CA GLU A 56 -3.93 8.86 9.52
C GLU A 56 -4.66 8.57 8.20
N THR A 57 -5.81 9.23 7.98
CA THR A 57 -6.62 9.05 6.76
C THR A 57 -5.84 9.39 5.50
N LYS A 58 -5.02 10.45 5.55
CA LYS A 58 -4.18 10.86 4.42
C LYS A 58 -3.17 9.78 4.07
N PHE A 59 -2.51 9.20 5.07
CA PHE A 59 -1.53 8.13 4.88
C PHE A 59 -2.16 6.92 4.17
N MET A 60 -3.36 6.50 4.58
CA MET A 60 -4.08 5.40 3.91
C MET A 60 -4.42 5.71 2.46
N VAL A 61 -4.89 6.93 2.15
CA VAL A 61 -5.19 7.33 0.77
C VAL A 61 -3.94 7.35 -0.10
N PHE A 62 -2.84 7.91 0.41
CA PHE A 62 -1.56 7.89 -0.31
C PHE A 62 -1.04 6.46 -0.49
N SER A 63 -1.17 5.60 0.53
CA SER A 63 -0.75 4.20 0.42
C SER A 63 -1.55 3.44 -0.65
N CYS A 64 -2.88 3.64 -0.72
CA CYS A 64 -3.71 3.10 -1.81
C CYS A 64 -3.29 3.65 -3.18
N GLY A 65 -3.01 4.95 -3.28
CA GLY A 65 -2.53 5.59 -4.51
C GLY A 65 -1.21 5.02 -4.98
N THR A 66 -0.23 4.89 -4.08
CA THR A 66 1.08 4.26 -4.36
C THR A 66 0.91 2.82 -4.82
N ALA A 67 0.12 1.99 -4.11
CA ALA A 67 -0.11 0.60 -4.51
C ALA A 67 -0.75 0.49 -5.91
N THR A 68 -1.68 1.39 -6.23
CA THR A 68 -2.32 1.45 -7.56
C THR A 68 -1.31 1.81 -8.65
N LEU A 69 -0.53 2.86 -8.43
CA LEU A 69 0.50 3.31 -9.39
C LEU A 69 1.58 2.24 -9.61
N MET A 70 2.02 1.57 -8.55
CA MET A 70 2.98 0.47 -8.65
C MET A 70 2.40 -0.72 -9.43
N SER A 71 1.13 -1.07 -9.19
CA SER A 71 0.45 -2.13 -9.96
C SER A 71 0.34 -1.79 -11.44
N ILE A 72 -0.01 -0.54 -11.78
CA ILE A 72 -0.07 -0.07 -13.17
C ILE A 72 1.32 -0.09 -13.81
N SER A 73 2.35 0.34 -13.08
CA SER A 73 3.73 0.32 -13.56
C SER A 73 4.17 -1.09 -13.93
N SER A 74 3.96 -2.07 -13.04
CA SER A 74 4.28 -3.48 -13.31
C SER A 74 3.43 -4.06 -14.46
N LEU A 75 2.16 -3.66 -14.58
CA LEU A 75 1.33 -4.09 -15.71
C LEU A 75 1.85 -3.54 -17.04
N CYS A 76 2.23 -2.27 -17.09
CA CYS A 76 2.86 -1.66 -18.28
C CYS A 76 4.18 -2.37 -18.64
N SER A 77 4.99 -2.74 -17.64
CA SER A 77 6.21 -3.53 -17.84
C SER A 77 5.91 -4.87 -18.52
N LEU A 78 4.92 -5.63 -18.01
CA LEU A 78 4.50 -6.91 -18.59
C LEU A 78 4.00 -6.78 -20.03
N LEU A 79 3.23 -5.73 -20.34
CA LEU A 79 2.75 -5.46 -21.70
C LEU A 79 3.88 -5.11 -22.67
N GLY A 80 5.01 -4.60 -22.15
CA GLY A 80 6.24 -4.33 -22.91
C GLY A 80 7.01 -5.57 -23.35
N LYS A 81 6.51 -6.78 -23.06
CA LYS A 81 7.17 -8.08 -23.32
C LYS A 81 8.58 -8.15 -22.70
N PRO A 82 8.68 -8.08 -21.37
CA PRO A 82 9.97 -8.09 -20.70
C PRO A 82 10.61 -9.49 -20.80
N PRO A 83 11.92 -9.62 -20.53
CA PRO A 83 12.57 -10.93 -20.44
C PRO A 83 11.88 -11.82 -19.39
N VAL A 84 11.89 -13.14 -19.59
CA VAL A 84 11.13 -14.11 -18.76
C VAL A 84 11.41 -13.99 -17.27
N GLU A 85 12.65 -13.67 -16.89
CA GLU A 85 13.07 -13.45 -15.50
C GLU A 85 12.37 -12.26 -14.82
N TRP A 86 12.00 -11.22 -15.57
CA TRP A 86 11.28 -10.05 -15.07
C TRP A 86 9.77 -10.27 -14.99
N VAL A 87 9.22 -11.18 -15.80
CA VAL A 87 7.78 -11.53 -15.78
C VAL A 87 7.36 -12.05 -14.39
N ALA A 88 8.19 -12.90 -13.78
CA ALA A 88 7.92 -13.43 -12.44
C ALA A 88 7.95 -12.30 -11.37
N ILE A 89 8.92 -11.39 -11.48
CA ILE A 89 9.06 -10.25 -10.57
C ILE A 89 7.85 -9.34 -10.69
N ASP A 90 7.49 -8.92 -11.89
CA ASP A 90 6.35 -8.02 -12.12
C ASP A 90 5.03 -8.65 -11.67
N THR A 91 4.84 -9.95 -11.90
CA THR A 91 3.64 -10.67 -11.44
C THR A 91 3.55 -10.68 -9.91
N CYS A 92 4.66 -10.95 -9.22
CA CYS A 92 4.74 -10.87 -7.77
C CYS A 92 4.46 -9.46 -7.25
N PHE A 93 5.00 -8.43 -7.90
CA PHE A 93 4.75 -7.03 -7.56
C PHE A 93 3.28 -6.66 -7.68
N ILE A 94 2.62 -7.08 -8.76
CA ILE A 94 1.18 -6.85 -8.94
C ILE A 94 0.41 -7.51 -7.80
N PHE A 95 0.70 -8.79 -7.50
CA PHE A 95 0.00 -9.50 -6.44
C PHE A 95 0.16 -8.82 -5.07
N VAL A 96 1.39 -8.47 -4.70
CA VAL A 96 1.69 -7.80 -3.42
C VAL A 96 1.00 -6.44 -3.31
N ASN A 97 0.99 -5.66 -4.39
CA ASN A 97 0.32 -4.36 -4.39
C ASN A 97 -1.20 -4.47 -4.34
N LEU A 98 -1.79 -5.48 -5.00
CA LEU A 98 -3.23 -5.76 -4.90
C LEU A 98 -3.63 -6.19 -3.48
N CYS A 99 -2.84 -7.05 -2.83
CA CYS A 99 -3.06 -7.42 -1.42
C CYS A 99 -2.96 -6.19 -0.51
N SER A 100 -1.95 -5.34 -0.72
CA SER A 100 -1.76 -4.10 0.03
C SER A 100 -2.91 -3.12 -0.19
N LEU A 101 -3.43 -3.02 -1.41
CA LEU A 101 -4.61 -2.21 -1.74
C LEU A 101 -5.82 -2.71 -0.96
N GLY A 102 -6.08 -4.02 -0.94
CA GLY A 102 -7.17 -4.62 -0.19
C GLY A 102 -7.09 -4.35 1.32
N ALA A 103 -5.90 -4.54 1.90
CA ALA A 103 -5.64 -4.30 3.31
C ALA A 103 -5.84 -2.81 3.70
N ASN A 104 -5.30 -1.89 2.90
CA ASN A 104 -5.46 -0.45 3.11
C ASN A 104 -6.93 -0.01 2.91
N ALA A 105 -7.62 -0.54 1.90
CA ALA A 105 -9.02 -0.23 1.64
C ALA A 105 -9.93 -0.72 2.78
N TYR A 106 -9.70 -1.93 3.31
CA TYR A 106 -10.41 -2.43 4.48
C TYR A 106 -10.21 -1.52 5.70
N THR A 107 -8.95 -1.17 5.98
CA THR A 107 -8.58 -0.33 7.12
C THR A 107 -9.20 1.07 7.00
N TYR A 108 -9.16 1.65 5.80
CA TYR A 108 -9.77 2.93 5.49
C TYR A 108 -11.28 2.93 5.66
N LYS A 109 -11.95 1.86 5.18
CA LYS A 109 -13.38 1.66 5.37
C LYS A 109 -13.73 1.62 6.86
N LYS A 110 -12.98 0.83 7.65
CA LYS A 110 -13.18 0.73 9.11
C LYS A 110 -12.97 2.06 9.82
N LYS A 111 -11.95 2.83 9.45
CA LYS A 111 -11.77 4.18 10.00
C LYS A 111 -12.97 5.08 9.71
N LYS A 112 -13.48 5.09 8.47
CA LYS A 112 -14.66 5.91 8.13
C LYS A 112 -15.90 5.50 8.92
N GLU A 113 -16.12 4.21 9.11
CA GLU A 113 -17.20 3.69 9.95
C GLU A 113 -17.06 4.18 11.40
N ASN A 114 -15.86 4.08 11.97
CA ASN A 114 -15.57 4.51 13.34
C ASN A 114 -15.71 6.02 13.53
N ILE A 115 -15.21 6.84 12.59
CA ILE A 115 -15.37 8.30 12.63
C ILE A 115 -16.86 8.67 12.53
N ALA A 116 -17.61 8.05 11.61
CA ALA A 116 -19.04 8.33 11.45
C ALA A 116 -19.84 7.92 12.70
N ALA A 117 -19.50 6.78 13.31
CA ALA A 117 -20.13 6.33 14.55
C ALA A 117 -19.80 7.26 15.73
N ALA A 118 -18.54 7.65 15.88
CA ALA A 118 -18.10 8.60 16.91
C ALA A 118 -18.81 9.96 16.76
N GLN A 119 -18.92 10.48 15.54
CA GLN A 119 -19.65 11.72 15.23
C GLN A 119 -21.13 11.62 15.57
N ARG A 120 -21.80 10.49 15.29
CA ARG A 120 -23.21 10.27 15.67
C ARG A 120 -23.41 10.24 17.18
N SER A 121 -22.41 9.76 17.92
CA SER A 121 -22.43 9.73 19.39
C SER A 121 -21.91 11.03 20.03
N GLY A 122 -21.50 12.03 19.25
CA GLY A 122 -20.94 13.28 19.77
C GLY A 122 -19.58 13.11 20.47
N MET A 123 -18.84 12.04 20.15
CA MET A 123 -17.57 11.67 20.78
C MET A 123 -16.41 11.76 19.79
N THR A 124 -15.18 11.79 20.32
CA THR A 124 -13.97 11.60 19.50
C THR A 124 -13.82 10.12 19.12
N GLU A 125 -13.09 9.83 18.04
CA GLU A 125 -12.86 8.45 17.56
C GLU A 125 -12.26 7.55 18.65
N GLN A 126 -11.31 8.08 19.43
CA GLN A 126 -10.64 7.35 20.51
C GLN A 126 -11.55 7.14 21.72
N GLU A 127 -12.40 8.11 22.05
CA GLU A 127 -13.37 7.97 23.14
C GLU A 127 -14.49 6.98 22.78
N TYR A 128 -14.95 7.01 21.52
CA TYR A 128 -15.88 6.01 20.99
C TYR A 128 -15.28 4.60 21.04
N TYR A 129 -14.01 4.45 20.68
CA TYR A 129 -13.31 3.17 20.79
C TYR A 129 -13.33 2.64 22.24
N ASN A 130 -12.88 3.44 23.20
CA ASN A 130 -12.78 3.02 24.60
C ASN A 130 -14.14 2.72 25.26
N ARG A 131 -15.20 3.46 24.89
CA ARG A 131 -16.52 3.33 25.54
C ARG A 131 -17.47 2.35 24.87
N VAL A 132 -17.32 2.12 23.56
CA VAL A 132 -18.28 1.33 22.77
C VAL A 132 -17.63 0.11 22.15
N VAL A 133 -16.46 0.26 21.55
CA VAL A 133 -15.83 -0.83 20.78
C VAL A 133 -15.08 -1.79 21.70
N LEU A 134 -14.15 -1.30 22.51
CA LEU A 134 -13.34 -2.13 23.41
C LEU A 134 -14.19 -3.08 24.30
N PRO A 135 -15.28 -2.62 24.96
CA PRO A 135 -16.11 -3.51 25.78
C PRO A 135 -16.85 -4.59 24.99
N THR A 136 -17.12 -4.37 23.70
CA THR A 136 -17.75 -5.38 22.85
C THR A 136 -16.79 -6.47 22.40
N LEU A 137 -15.48 -6.17 22.35
CA LEU A 137 -14.47 -7.17 22.04
C LEU A 137 -14.22 -8.13 23.21
N ASP A 138 -14.27 -7.64 24.45
CA ASP A 138 -14.10 -8.49 25.65
C ASP A 138 -15.24 -9.51 25.84
N LEU A 139 -16.37 -9.34 25.15
CA LEU A 139 -17.51 -10.26 25.17
C LEU A 139 -17.45 -11.32 24.05
N GLU A 140 -16.55 -11.17 23.08
CA GLU A 140 -16.36 -12.11 21.96
C GLU A 140 -15.22 -13.12 22.20
N VAL A 141 -14.53 -13.02 23.36
CA VAL A 141 -13.47 -13.94 23.83
C VAL A 141 -14.03 -14.93 24.84
#